data_AF-A0A6C0E1K8-F1
#
_entry.id   AF-A0A6C0E1K8-F1
#
_cell.length_a   1.000
_cell.length_b   1.000
_cell.length_c   1.000
_cell.angle_alpha   90.00
_cell.angle_beta   90.00
_cell.angle_gamma   90.00
#
_symmetry.space_group_name_H-M   'P 1'
#
loop_
_entity.id
_entity.type
_entity.pdbx_description
1 polymer ?
#
loop_
_entity_poly.entity_id
_entity_poly.type
_entity_poly.pdbx_seq_one_letter_code
_entity_poly.pdbx_strand_id
1 'polypeptide(L)'
;MDTGDNDITYTLGRHQIQIDSIIRTVKELQDIITSKVHVINKQEELISQQEEEIRLLKDNVASLASKRNEKFYQKLLEQELGGGHKNTKYGITDITTDVYHVEIKHWCNFKECLGQLQAYNHNDDKKLIAAFFGDTTSSKRENVIDLFRKFDIEVWQLHDFDYGVRIEKFKIETQPILCDTVNMQHSIMDTNLFDWFKKRIIYKDRSFMRLKSILICYYDRYDLIGVKSKAKFRKDVESYIQKKYPDIVNTCGKFTINGSSAQGWWNLSLVDIESPDKNVIQES
;
A
#
# COMPACT_ATOMS: atom_id res chain seq x y z
N MET A 1 60.99 3.76 79.67
CA MET A 1 60.48 4.01 78.31
C MET A 1 59.37 3.02 78.11
N ASP A 2 58.13 3.42 78.37
CA ASP A 2 56.97 2.55 78.23
C ASP A 2 55.86 3.35 77.54
N THR A 3 56.11 3.64 76.26
CA THR A 3 55.25 4.47 75.40
C THR A 3 54.46 3.62 74.41
N GLY A 4 54.52 2.28 74.50
CA GLY A 4 53.92 1.34 73.54
C GLY A 4 52.42 1.08 73.73
N ASP A 5 51.94 1.04 74.97
CA ASP A 5 50.54 0.66 75.27
C ASP A 5 49.50 1.74 74.87
N ASN A 6 49.90 3.01 74.85
CA ASN A 6 49.03 4.10 74.42
C ASN A 6 48.79 4.11 72.90
N ASP A 7 49.74 3.60 72.10
CA ASP A 7 49.65 3.61 70.63
C ASP A 7 48.71 2.50 70.09
N ILE A 8 48.70 1.35 70.78
CA ILE A 8 47.82 0.22 70.46
C ILE A 8 46.35 0.59 70.71
N THR A 9 46.07 1.21 71.86
CA THR A 9 44.71 1.60 72.24
C THR A 9 44.16 2.69 71.31
N TYR A 10 45.00 3.64 70.90
CA TYR A 10 44.63 4.68 69.93
C TYR A 10 44.32 4.10 68.54
N THR A 11 45.15 3.16 68.07
CA THR A 11 44.97 2.50 66.77
C THR A 11 43.70 1.66 66.73
N LEU A 12 43.42 0.90 67.80
CA LEU A 12 42.18 0.14 67.95
C LEU A 12 40.93 1.05 67.95
N GLY A 13 40.99 2.19 68.64
CA GLY A 13 39.91 3.18 68.64
C GLY A 13 39.60 3.75 67.25
N ARG A 14 40.63 4.07 66.45
CA ARG A 14 40.44 4.52 65.06
C ARG A 14 39.81 3.45 64.16
N HIS A 15 40.24 2.20 64.28
CA HIS A 15 39.65 1.10 63.54
C HIS A 15 38.19 0.88 63.93
N GLN A 16 37.84 0.97 65.23
CA GLN A 16 36.44 0.85 65.67
C GLN A 16 35.55 1.94 65.06
N ILE A 17 36.01 3.20 65.03
CA ILE A 17 35.27 4.30 64.40
C ILE A 17 35.05 4.05 62.91
N GLN A 18 36.07 3.54 62.20
CA GLN A 18 35.95 3.19 60.78
C GLN A 18 34.96 2.04 60.56
N ILE A 19 34.99 1.01 61.40
CA ILE A 19 34.04 -0.11 61.36
C ILE A 19 32.62 0.39 61.58
N ASP A 20 32.39 1.21 62.59
CA ASP A 20 31.05 1.76 62.90
C ASP A 20 30.53 2.64 61.75
N SER A 21 31.41 3.40 61.10
CA SER A 21 31.07 4.17 59.90
C SER A 21 30.67 3.26 58.74
N ILE A 22 31.41 2.18 58.48
CA ILE A 22 31.09 1.22 57.42
C ILE A 22 29.75 0.54 57.71
N ILE A 23 29.52 0.10 58.96
CA ILE A 23 28.26 -0.53 59.37
C ILE A 23 27.07 0.40 59.13
N ARG A 24 27.23 1.70 59.41
CA ARG A 24 26.19 2.71 59.15
C ARG A 24 25.88 2.83 57.65
N THR A 25 26.91 2.96 56.82
CA THR A 25 26.75 3.05 55.36
C THR A 25 26.09 1.79 54.80
N VAL A 26 26.45 0.59 55.29
CA VAL A 26 25.84 -0.67 54.86
C VAL A 26 24.35 -0.71 55.19
N LYS A 27 23.95 -0.24 56.38
CA LYS A 27 22.52 -0.16 56.75
C LYS A 27 21.74 0.81 55.86
N GLU A 28 22.29 1.99 55.60
CA GLU A 28 21.66 2.98 54.71
C GLU A 28 21.48 2.43 53.29
N LEU A 29 22.49 1.72 52.75
CA LEU A 29 22.39 1.07 51.46
C LEU A 29 21.34 -0.06 51.46
N GLN A 30 21.26 -0.83 52.53
CA GLN A 30 20.27 -1.90 52.68
C GLN A 30 18.84 -1.34 52.70
N ASP A 31 18.60 -0.21 53.36
CA ASP A 31 17.31 0.47 53.37
C ASP A 31 16.94 1.01 51.98
N ILE A 32 17.91 1.61 51.27
CA ILE A 32 17.72 2.09 49.89
C ILE A 32 17.38 0.92 48.96
N ILE A 33 18.11 -0.20 49.06
CA ILE A 33 17.85 -1.39 48.24
C ILE A 33 16.44 -1.93 48.54
N THR A 34 16.07 -2.04 49.81
CA THR A 34 14.76 -2.54 50.23
C THR A 34 13.64 -1.65 49.69
N SER A 35 13.79 -0.32 49.77
CA SER A 35 12.86 0.64 49.20
C SER A 35 12.74 0.51 47.68
N LYS A 36 13.86 0.35 46.96
CA LYS A 36 13.86 0.17 45.50
C LYS A 36 13.21 -1.14 45.06
N VAL A 37 13.47 -2.24 45.76
CA VAL A 37 12.83 -3.54 45.48
C VAL A 37 11.32 -3.43 45.63
N HIS A 38 10.83 -2.72 46.65
CA HIS A 38 9.39 -2.49 46.81
C HIS A 38 8.77 -1.71 45.62
N VAL A 39 9.47 -0.69 45.10
CA VAL A 39 9.00 0.06 43.92
C VAL A 39 8.99 -0.82 42.67
N ILE A 40 10.02 -1.65 42.47
CA ILE A 40 10.11 -2.57 41.32
C ILE A 40 8.94 -3.56 41.35
N ASN A 41 8.67 -4.20 42.50
CA ASN A 41 7.55 -5.15 42.62
C ASN A 41 6.20 -4.50 42.27
N LYS A 42 5.99 -3.24 42.70
CA LYS A 42 4.77 -2.48 42.36
C LYS A 42 4.68 -2.18 40.85
N GLN A 43 5.80 -1.94 40.18
CA GLN A 43 5.83 -1.73 38.74
C GLN A 43 5.54 -3.03 37.97
N GLU A 44 6.07 -4.17 38.44
CA GLU A 44 5.78 -5.49 37.85
C GLU A 44 4.29 -5.83 37.92
N GLU A 45 3.64 -5.56 39.06
CA GLU A 45 2.18 -5.73 39.21
C GLU A 45 1.40 -4.87 38.20
N LEU A 46 1.79 -3.61 38.01
CA LEU A 46 1.13 -2.70 37.07
C LEU A 46 1.32 -3.17 35.62
N ILE A 47 2.52 -3.62 35.25
CA ILE A 47 2.80 -4.16 33.91
C ILE A 47 1.93 -5.40 33.66
N SER A 48 1.83 -6.31 34.64
CA SER A 48 1.00 -7.51 34.51
C SER A 48 -0.48 -7.17 34.30
N GLN A 49 -1.00 -6.15 34.99
CA GLN A 49 -2.37 -5.66 34.78
C GLN A 49 -2.57 -5.08 33.37
N GLN A 50 -1.61 -4.30 32.87
CA GLN A 50 -1.67 -3.72 31.53
C GLN A 50 -1.60 -4.79 30.44
N GLU A 51 -0.78 -5.83 30.61
CA GLU A 51 -0.70 -6.94 29.66
C GLU A 51 -2.03 -7.70 29.54
N GLU A 52 -2.72 -7.91 30.66
CA GLU A 52 -4.05 -8.54 30.67
C GLU A 52 -5.10 -7.66 29.98
N GLU A 53 -5.11 -6.35 30.25
CA GLU A 53 -6.02 -5.41 29.59
C GLU A 53 -5.78 -5.37 28.07
N ILE A 54 -4.52 -5.35 27.63
CA ILE A 54 -4.15 -5.42 26.21
C ILE A 54 -4.62 -6.74 25.59
N ARG A 55 -4.51 -7.88 26.31
CA ARG A 55 -5.00 -9.17 25.82
C ARG A 55 -6.51 -9.14 25.60
N LEU A 56 -7.28 -8.67 26.59
CA LEU A 56 -8.74 -8.55 26.50
C LEU A 56 -9.17 -7.61 25.36
N LEU A 57 -8.47 -6.48 25.20
CA LEU A 57 -8.73 -5.56 24.09
C LEU A 57 -8.45 -6.21 22.73
N LYS A 58 -7.36 -6.98 22.59
CA LYS A 58 -7.05 -7.72 21.36
C LYS A 58 -8.11 -8.76 21.03
N ASP A 59 -8.62 -9.48 22.02
CA ASP A 59 -9.69 -10.46 21.82
C ASP A 59 -11.03 -9.79 21.43
N ASN A 60 -11.33 -8.63 22.03
CA ASN A 60 -12.48 -7.80 21.64
C ASN A 60 -12.34 -7.24 20.22
N VAL A 61 -11.15 -6.79 19.83
CA VAL A 61 -10.88 -6.34 18.45
C VAL A 61 -10.96 -7.52 17.48
N ALA A 62 -10.44 -8.69 17.83
CA ALA A 62 -10.52 -9.88 16.99
C ALA A 62 -11.97 -10.38 16.82
N SER A 63 -12.80 -10.27 17.87
CA SER A 63 -14.23 -10.59 17.79
C SER A 63 -15.04 -9.52 17.06
N LEU A 64 -14.68 -8.24 17.11
CA LEU A 64 -15.27 -7.20 16.24
C LEU A 64 -14.83 -7.33 14.78
N ALA A 65 -13.58 -7.77 14.57
CA ALA A 65 -13.05 -8.17 13.27
C ALA A 65 -13.67 -9.50 12.79
N SER A 66 -14.42 -10.22 13.64
CA SER A 66 -15.26 -11.34 13.23
C SER A 66 -16.46 -10.81 12.42
N LYS A 67 -16.13 -10.54 11.16
CA LYS A 67 -16.93 -10.38 9.95
C LYS A 67 -18.12 -9.42 10.08
N ARG A 68 -17.81 -8.13 9.90
CA ARG A 68 -18.72 -7.23 9.17
C ARG A 68 -19.19 -7.97 7.92
N ASN A 69 -20.48 -8.27 7.90
CA ASN A 69 -21.14 -9.05 6.87
C ASN A 69 -21.85 -8.11 5.89
N GLU A 70 -22.42 -8.67 4.83
CA GLU A 70 -23.15 -7.90 3.80
C GLU A 70 -24.17 -6.93 4.41
N LYS A 71 -24.92 -7.38 5.44
CA LYS A 71 -25.90 -6.57 6.17
C LYS A 71 -25.30 -5.36 6.90
N PHE A 72 -24.06 -5.46 7.38
CA PHE A 72 -23.35 -4.32 7.98
C PHE A 72 -23.08 -3.25 6.93
N TYR A 73 -22.48 -3.62 5.80
CA TYR A 73 -22.16 -2.67 4.72
C TYR A 73 -23.42 -2.09 4.08
N GLN A 74 -24.50 -2.88 3.99
CA GLN A 74 -25.78 -2.40 3.51
C GLN A 74 -26.31 -1.26 4.36
N LYS A 75 -26.40 -1.43 5.69
CA LYS A 75 -26.84 -0.35 6.59
C LYS A 75 -25.97 0.89 6.48
N LEU A 76 -24.66 0.71 6.36
CA LEU A 76 -23.70 1.81 6.22
C LEU A 76 -23.95 2.59 4.92
N LEU A 77 -24.14 1.90 3.80
CA LEU A 77 -24.38 2.55 2.51
C LEU A 77 -25.80 3.11 2.37
N GLU A 78 -26.81 2.52 3.02
CA GLU A 78 -28.16 3.08 3.07
C GLU A 78 -28.17 4.46 3.74
N GLN A 79 -27.43 4.60 4.85
CA GLN A 79 -27.25 5.89 5.54
C GLN A 79 -26.52 6.92 4.68
N GLU A 80 -25.48 6.50 3.98
CA GLU A 80 -24.67 7.39 3.12
C GLU A 80 -25.42 7.85 1.87
N LEU A 81 -26.22 6.96 1.25
CA LEU A 81 -26.85 7.21 -0.05
C LEU A 81 -28.31 7.65 0.04
N GLY A 82 -28.96 7.50 1.19
CA GLY A 82 -30.38 7.83 1.37
C GLY A 82 -31.32 6.89 0.59
N GLY A 83 -30.94 5.62 0.45
CA GLY A 83 -31.71 4.60 -0.27
C GLY A 83 -32.10 3.41 0.61
N GLY A 84 -32.71 2.39 0.00
CA GLY A 84 -33.02 1.14 0.68
C GLY A 84 -33.47 0.06 -0.30
N HIS A 85 -33.97 -1.05 0.24
CA HIS A 85 -34.46 -2.16 -0.58
C HIS A 85 -35.59 -1.76 -1.53
N LYS A 86 -35.52 -2.23 -2.78
CA LYS A 86 -36.62 -2.20 -3.74
C LYS A 86 -36.94 -3.61 -4.22
N ASN A 87 -38.21 -3.99 -4.10
CA ASN A 87 -38.74 -5.21 -4.71
C ASN A 87 -38.88 -5.00 -6.22
N THR A 88 -38.21 -5.82 -7.01
CA THR A 88 -38.31 -5.88 -8.46
C THR A 88 -38.98 -7.19 -8.87
N LYS A 89 -39.32 -7.33 -10.16
CA LYS A 89 -39.80 -8.60 -10.71
C LYS A 89 -38.77 -9.74 -10.58
N TYR A 90 -37.49 -9.41 -10.47
CA TYR A 90 -36.38 -10.36 -10.52
C TYR A 90 -35.73 -10.59 -9.14
N GLY A 91 -36.26 -9.99 -8.09
CA GLY A 91 -35.73 -10.12 -6.72
C GLY A 91 -35.71 -8.79 -5.97
N ILE A 92 -34.99 -8.76 -4.85
CA ILE A 92 -34.86 -7.60 -3.97
C ILE A 92 -33.46 -7.03 -4.15
N THR A 93 -33.37 -5.73 -4.44
CA THR A 93 -32.09 -5.01 -4.49
C THR A 93 -31.55 -4.77 -3.08
N ASP A 94 -30.23 -4.73 -2.92
CA ASP A 94 -29.64 -4.31 -1.65
C ASP A 94 -29.97 -2.84 -1.35
N ILE A 95 -29.62 -1.94 -2.28
CA ILE A 95 -29.94 -0.50 -2.16
C ILE A 95 -30.37 0.04 -3.51
N THR A 96 -31.54 0.68 -3.51
CA THR A 96 -32.03 1.50 -4.62
C THR A 96 -32.26 2.92 -4.14
N THR A 97 -31.78 3.87 -4.94
CA THR A 97 -32.06 5.30 -4.81
C THR A 97 -32.78 5.79 -6.06
N ASP A 98 -33.06 7.08 -6.18
CA ASP A 98 -33.59 7.65 -7.42
C ASP A 98 -32.61 7.51 -8.59
N VAL A 99 -31.31 7.47 -8.32
CA VAL A 99 -30.25 7.50 -9.34
C VAL A 99 -29.58 6.14 -9.55
N TYR A 100 -29.47 5.33 -8.51
CA TYR A 100 -28.60 4.16 -8.49
C TYR A 100 -29.31 2.87 -8.05
N HIS A 101 -28.88 1.75 -8.61
CA HIS A 101 -28.94 0.44 -7.97
C HIS A 101 -27.54 0.06 -7.47
N VAL A 102 -27.45 -0.33 -6.21
CA VAL A 102 -26.23 -0.82 -5.58
C VAL A 102 -26.45 -2.26 -5.14
N GLU A 103 -25.52 -3.14 -5.51
CA GLU A 103 -25.45 -4.52 -5.03
C GLU A 103 -24.14 -4.71 -4.27
N ILE A 104 -24.22 -5.34 -3.09
CA ILE A 104 -23.13 -5.48 -2.14
C ILE A 104 -22.77 -6.95 -2.03
N LYS A 105 -21.53 -7.32 -2.35
CA LYS A 105 -21.07 -8.71 -2.25
C LYS A 105 -19.65 -8.83 -1.74
N HIS A 106 -19.29 -10.02 -1.26
CA HIS A 106 -17.89 -10.36 -1.11
C HIS A 106 -17.22 -10.49 -2.48
N TRP A 107 -15.94 -10.13 -2.62
CA TRP A 107 -15.20 -10.24 -3.89
C TRP A 107 -15.24 -11.62 -4.57
N CYS A 108 -15.44 -12.70 -3.81
CA CYS A 108 -15.57 -14.03 -4.38
C CYS A 108 -16.86 -14.25 -5.17
N ASN A 109 -17.90 -13.44 -4.91
CA ASN A 109 -19.24 -13.58 -5.46
C ASN A 109 -19.54 -12.53 -6.56
N PHE A 110 -18.49 -12.00 -7.21
CA PHE A 110 -18.64 -10.96 -8.24
C PHE A 110 -19.55 -11.37 -9.42
N LYS A 111 -19.66 -12.66 -9.73
CA LYS A 111 -20.54 -13.14 -10.82
C LYS A 111 -22.01 -13.02 -10.45
N GLU A 112 -22.36 -13.29 -9.19
CA GLU A 112 -23.72 -13.16 -8.66
C GLU A 112 -24.11 -11.69 -8.66
N CYS A 113 -23.22 -10.82 -8.16
CA CYS A 113 -23.39 -9.36 -8.18
C CYS A 113 -23.72 -8.83 -9.59
N LEU A 114 -22.93 -9.24 -10.59
CA LEU A 114 -23.14 -8.84 -11.98
C LEU A 114 -24.51 -9.26 -12.51
N GLY A 115 -24.88 -10.53 -12.30
CA GLY A 115 -26.17 -11.05 -12.77
C GLY A 115 -27.37 -10.37 -12.10
N GLN A 116 -27.27 -10.09 -10.81
CA GLN A 116 -28.30 -9.39 -10.04
C GLN A 116 -28.49 -7.95 -10.53
N LEU A 117 -27.41 -7.17 -10.66
CA LEU A 117 -27.48 -5.78 -11.15
C LEU A 117 -28.11 -5.69 -12.54
N GLN A 118 -27.73 -6.56 -13.46
CA GLN A 118 -28.31 -6.60 -14.81
C GLN A 118 -29.80 -6.97 -14.79
N ALA A 119 -30.19 -7.94 -13.96
CA ALA A 119 -31.58 -8.35 -13.83
C ALA A 119 -32.45 -7.24 -13.22
N TYR A 120 -31.97 -6.56 -12.17
CA TYR A 120 -32.70 -5.50 -11.50
C TYR A 120 -32.87 -4.27 -12.40
N ASN A 121 -31.86 -3.93 -13.20
CA ASN A 121 -31.91 -2.74 -14.05
C ASN A 121 -32.71 -2.91 -15.34
N HIS A 122 -33.23 -4.10 -15.63
CA HIS A 122 -33.89 -4.41 -16.91
C HIS A 122 -35.03 -3.44 -17.28
N ASN A 123 -35.69 -2.79 -16.31
CA ASN A 123 -36.76 -1.81 -16.53
C ASN A 123 -36.68 -0.55 -15.64
N ASP A 124 -35.58 -0.30 -14.94
CA ASP A 124 -35.45 0.82 -13.98
C ASP A 124 -34.52 1.94 -14.48
N ASP A 125 -33.70 1.65 -15.51
CA ASP A 125 -32.72 2.57 -16.16
C ASP A 125 -31.92 3.43 -15.15
N LYS A 126 -31.42 2.78 -14.09
CA LYS A 126 -30.57 3.39 -13.08
C LYS A 126 -29.10 3.14 -13.37
N LYS A 127 -28.25 3.97 -12.78
CA LYS A 127 -26.80 3.72 -12.74
C LYS A 127 -26.51 2.54 -11.84
N LEU A 128 -25.61 1.67 -12.27
CA LEU A 128 -25.29 0.44 -11.54
C LEU A 128 -24.00 0.60 -10.76
N ILE A 129 -24.03 0.16 -9.49
CA ILE A 129 -22.88 0.15 -8.60
C ILE A 129 -22.73 -1.25 -8.01
N ALA A 130 -21.53 -1.80 -8.10
CA ALA A 130 -21.11 -3.01 -7.41
C ALA A 130 -20.19 -2.65 -6.25
N ALA A 131 -20.64 -2.86 -5.02
CA ALA A 131 -19.85 -2.59 -3.82
C ALA A 131 -19.27 -3.90 -3.25
N PHE A 132 -17.94 -4.04 -3.29
CA PHE A 132 -17.26 -5.25 -2.85
C PHE A 132 -16.54 -5.09 -1.52
N PHE A 133 -16.69 -6.09 -0.64
CA PHE A 133 -15.95 -6.21 0.61
C PHE A 133 -15.12 -7.50 0.70
N GLY A 134 -14.20 -7.52 1.67
CA GLY A 134 -13.30 -8.64 1.94
C GLY A 134 -12.05 -8.68 1.07
N ASP A 135 -11.30 -9.78 1.18
CA ASP A 135 -9.98 -9.90 0.55
C ASP A 135 -10.04 -10.46 -0.88
N THR A 136 -9.19 -9.91 -1.75
CA THR A 136 -8.94 -10.42 -3.10
C THR A 136 -7.53 -10.04 -3.55
N THR A 137 -6.99 -10.76 -4.54
CA THR A 137 -5.69 -10.40 -5.12
C THR A 137 -5.83 -9.19 -6.06
N SER A 138 -4.79 -8.36 -6.17
CA SER A 138 -4.80 -7.19 -7.05
C SER A 138 -5.17 -7.54 -8.50
N SER A 139 -4.59 -8.62 -9.04
CA SER A 139 -4.89 -9.07 -10.40
C SER A 139 -6.33 -9.53 -10.57
N LYS A 140 -6.92 -10.24 -9.60
CA LYS A 140 -8.34 -10.63 -9.67
C LYS A 140 -9.24 -9.40 -9.58
N ARG A 141 -8.93 -8.45 -8.69
CA ARG A 141 -9.66 -7.19 -8.56
C ARG A 141 -9.68 -6.41 -9.87
N GLU A 142 -8.52 -6.19 -10.49
CA GLU A 142 -8.41 -5.47 -11.78
C GLU A 142 -9.27 -6.13 -12.86
N ASN A 143 -9.17 -7.45 -13.01
CA ASN A 143 -10.00 -8.19 -13.98
C ASN A 143 -11.51 -8.07 -13.71
N VAL A 144 -11.93 -8.04 -12.45
CA VAL A 144 -13.34 -7.85 -12.08
C VAL A 144 -13.78 -6.41 -12.37
N ILE A 145 -12.97 -5.41 -12.04
CA ILE A 145 -13.27 -4.00 -12.35
C ILE A 145 -13.44 -3.83 -13.87
N ASP A 146 -12.53 -4.37 -14.67
CA ASP A 146 -12.60 -4.28 -16.13
C ASP A 146 -13.79 -5.04 -16.71
N LEU A 147 -14.20 -6.15 -16.10
CA LEU A 147 -15.42 -6.85 -16.47
C LEU A 147 -16.67 -5.98 -16.23
N PHE A 148 -16.78 -5.37 -15.04
CA PHE A 148 -17.94 -4.56 -14.65
C PHE A 148 -18.04 -3.27 -15.47
N ARG A 149 -16.91 -2.65 -15.80
CA ARG A 149 -16.83 -1.49 -16.71
C ARG A 149 -17.44 -1.76 -18.08
N LYS A 150 -17.27 -2.98 -18.63
CA LYS A 150 -17.87 -3.35 -19.93
C LYS A 150 -19.39 -3.34 -19.93
N PHE A 151 -20.01 -3.36 -18.75
CA PHE A 151 -21.45 -3.31 -18.57
C PHE A 151 -21.93 -1.98 -17.98
N ASP A 152 -21.08 -0.94 -18.02
CA ASP A 152 -21.38 0.39 -17.45
C ASP A 152 -21.73 0.33 -15.96
N ILE A 153 -21.03 -0.54 -15.20
CA ILE A 153 -21.21 -0.69 -13.75
C ILE A 153 -20.01 -0.09 -13.01
N GLU A 154 -20.27 0.87 -12.13
CA GLU A 154 -19.26 1.44 -11.24
C GLU A 154 -18.87 0.42 -10.18
N VAL A 155 -17.58 0.31 -9.85
CA VAL A 155 -17.12 -0.61 -8.81
C VAL A 155 -16.65 0.19 -7.60
N TRP A 156 -17.14 -0.14 -6.42
CA TRP A 156 -16.71 0.46 -5.16
C TRP A 156 -16.05 -0.62 -4.30
N GLN A 157 -14.86 -0.35 -3.76
CA GLN A 157 -14.19 -1.22 -2.80
C GLN A 157 -14.40 -0.68 -1.38
N LEU A 158 -14.95 -1.53 -0.52
CA LEU A 158 -15.17 -1.27 0.89
C LEU A 158 -13.96 -1.78 1.69
N HIS A 159 -13.16 -0.85 2.18
CA HIS A 159 -11.97 -1.14 3.00
C HIS A 159 -12.32 -1.06 4.47
N ASP A 160 -12.16 -2.17 5.19
CA ASP A 160 -12.32 -2.19 6.63
C ASP A 160 -11.10 -1.65 7.36
N PHE A 161 -11.38 -0.80 8.35
CA PHE A 161 -10.44 -0.32 9.34
C PHE A 161 -11.05 -0.46 10.73
N ASP A 162 -10.19 -0.45 11.75
CA ASP A 162 -10.60 -0.53 13.16
C ASP A 162 -11.58 0.61 13.53
N TYR A 163 -11.45 1.77 12.88
CA TYR A 163 -12.26 2.97 13.12
C TYR A 163 -13.43 3.16 12.13
N GLY A 164 -13.65 2.24 11.17
CA GLY A 164 -14.78 2.37 10.23
C GLY A 164 -14.55 1.70 8.89
N VAL A 165 -15.26 2.18 7.86
CA VAL A 165 -15.13 1.70 6.47
C VAL A 165 -14.79 2.88 5.57
N ARG A 166 -13.78 2.71 4.72
CA ARG A 166 -13.46 3.66 3.65
C ARG A 166 -13.96 3.11 2.32
N ILE A 167 -14.62 3.94 1.53
CA ILE A 167 -15.11 3.58 0.21
C ILE A 167 -14.15 4.12 -0.86
N GLU A 168 -13.53 3.23 -1.62
CA GLU A 168 -12.75 3.57 -2.82
C GLU A 168 -13.62 3.38 -4.06
N LYS A 169 -13.82 4.44 -4.86
CA LYS A 169 -14.72 4.41 -6.03
C LYS A 169 -13.92 4.34 -7.33
N PHE A 170 -14.08 3.24 -8.07
CA PHE A 170 -13.55 3.07 -9.41
C PHE A 170 -14.61 3.55 -10.41
N LYS A 171 -14.57 4.85 -10.71
CA LYS A 171 -15.51 5.45 -11.65
C LYS A 171 -15.32 4.87 -13.06
N ILE A 172 -16.43 4.79 -13.77
CA ILE A 172 -16.42 4.64 -15.21
C ILE A 172 -16.01 6.00 -15.75
N GLU A 173 -14.81 6.10 -16.33
CA GLU A 173 -14.50 7.23 -17.18
C GLU A 173 -15.40 7.10 -18.40
N THR A 174 -16.56 7.75 -18.37
CA THR A 174 -17.38 7.93 -19.55
C THR A 174 -16.54 8.73 -20.54
N GLN A 175 -15.81 8.04 -21.43
CA GLN A 175 -15.25 8.73 -22.57
C GLN A 175 -16.45 9.24 -23.38
N PRO A 176 -16.55 10.54 -23.66
CA PRO A 176 -17.52 11.03 -24.61
C PRO A 176 -17.23 10.29 -25.92
N ILE A 177 -18.22 9.61 -26.47
CA ILE A 177 -18.18 9.19 -27.87
C ILE A 177 -18.31 10.47 -28.70
N LEU A 178 -17.20 11.21 -28.80
CA LEU A 178 -17.03 12.28 -29.75
C LEU A 178 -15.89 11.84 -30.66
N CYS A 179 -16.30 11.49 -31.88
CA CYS A 179 -15.47 11.60 -33.05
C CYS A 179 -14.71 12.93 -33.04
N ASP A 180 -13.45 12.83 -33.45
CA ASP A 180 -12.58 13.93 -33.86
C ASP A 180 -11.84 14.71 -32.76
N THR A 181 -10.57 14.30 -32.62
CA THR A 181 -9.37 15.12 -32.42
C THR A 181 -9.13 15.85 -31.09
N VAL A 182 -8.05 15.40 -30.43
CA VAL A 182 -7.05 16.19 -29.70
C VAL A 182 -7.53 16.82 -28.38
N ASN A 183 -7.40 16.07 -27.27
CA ASN A 183 -6.44 16.40 -26.21
C ASN A 183 -6.42 15.34 -25.10
N MET A 184 -5.27 14.68 -24.99
CA MET A 184 -4.90 13.71 -23.97
C MET A 184 -4.54 14.42 -22.66
N GLN A 185 -5.12 13.98 -21.55
CA GLN A 185 -4.34 13.72 -20.33
C GLN A 185 -5.15 12.88 -19.34
N HIS A 186 -4.53 11.79 -18.88
CA HIS A 186 -4.94 10.89 -17.78
C HIS A 186 -5.88 9.70 -18.05
N SER A 187 -5.79 9.05 -19.22
CA SER A 187 -6.33 7.68 -19.35
C SER A 187 -5.46 6.86 -20.30
N ILE A 188 -4.46 6.14 -19.77
CA ILE A 188 -3.61 5.25 -20.57
C ILE A 188 -3.25 4.00 -19.74
N MET A 189 -4.09 2.99 -19.78
CA MET A 189 -3.64 1.59 -19.67
C MET A 189 -4.26 0.67 -20.73
N ASP A 190 -4.98 1.21 -21.72
CA ASP A 190 -5.55 0.46 -22.85
C ASP A 190 -4.96 0.85 -24.22
N THR A 191 -3.76 1.43 -24.26
CA THR A 191 -2.98 1.39 -25.50
C THR A 191 -2.24 0.06 -25.56
N ASN A 192 -2.51 -0.74 -26.60
CA ASN A 192 -1.65 -1.84 -27.03
C ASN A 192 -0.18 -1.42 -26.84
N LEU A 193 0.60 -2.23 -26.12
CA LEU A 193 1.99 -1.95 -25.77
C LEU A 193 2.80 -1.39 -26.96
N PHE A 194 2.55 -1.91 -28.16
CA PHE A 194 3.19 -1.44 -29.39
C PHE A 194 2.75 -0.04 -29.84
N ASP A 195 1.48 0.32 -29.64
CA ASP A 195 0.99 1.68 -29.89
C ASP A 195 1.59 2.67 -28.89
N TRP A 196 1.75 2.25 -27.63
CA TRP A 196 2.47 3.05 -26.64
C TRP A 196 3.91 3.28 -27.08
N PHE A 197 4.63 2.23 -27.50
CA PHE A 197 5.99 2.37 -28.04
C PHE A 197 6.04 3.31 -29.25
N LYS A 198 5.08 3.18 -30.18
CA LYS A 198 4.94 4.04 -31.37
C LYS A 198 4.84 5.51 -31.03
N LYS A 199 4.07 5.85 -30.00
CA LYS A 199 3.85 7.22 -29.56
C LYS A 199 4.99 7.78 -28.71
N ARG A 200 5.70 6.92 -27.96
CA ARG A 200 6.64 7.37 -26.92
C ARG A 200 8.11 7.19 -27.25
N ILE A 201 8.50 6.23 -28.09
CA ILE A 201 9.90 6.00 -28.43
C ILE A 201 10.22 6.72 -29.74
N ILE A 202 11.17 7.63 -29.67
CA ILE A 202 11.67 8.41 -30.82
C ILE A 202 13.17 8.21 -30.99
N TYR A 203 13.63 8.37 -32.22
CA TYR A 203 15.05 8.53 -32.51
C TYR A 203 15.48 9.93 -32.09
N LYS A 204 16.62 10.04 -31.41
CA LYS A 204 17.23 11.31 -31.05
C LYS A 204 18.74 11.12 -30.97
N ASP A 205 19.48 11.84 -31.79
CA ASP A 205 20.94 11.70 -31.84
C ASP A 205 21.56 12.01 -30.47
N ARG A 206 22.61 11.26 -30.12
CA ARG A 206 23.36 11.37 -28.85
C ARG A 206 22.50 11.23 -27.58
N SER A 207 21.31 10.64 -27.66
CA SER A 207 20.50 10.35 -26.49
C SER A 207 20.64 8.91 -26.04
N PHE A 208 20.39 8.65 -24.76
CA PHE A 208 20.38 7.32 -24.19
C PHE A 208 19.04 7.01 -23.52
N MET A 209 18.36 5.97 -23.99
CA MET A 209 17.10 5.50 -23.42
C MET A 209 17.33 4.30 -22.51
N ARG A 210 17.13 4.47 -21.20
CA ARG A 210 17.24 3.38 -20.22
C ARG A 210 16.02 2.48 -20.26
N LEU A 211 16.22 1.16 -20.21
CA LEU A 211 15.11 0.20 -20.03
C LEU A 211 14.28 0.49 -18.77
N LYS A 212 14.95 0.91 -17.69
CA LYS A 212 14.28 1.31 -16.44
C LYS A 212 13.32 2.48 -16.65
N SER A 213 13.69 3.47 -17.47
CA SER A 213 12.83 4.61 -17.76
C SER A 213 11.57 4.20 -18.51
N ILE A 214 11.68 3.29 -19.48
CA ILE A 214 10.51 2.77 -20.22
C ILE A 214 9.54 2.07 -19.26
N LEU A 215 10.07 1.22 -18.36
CA LEU A 215 9.25 0.49 -17.40
C LEU A 215 8.57 1.42 -16.39
N ILE A 216 9.26 2.45 -15.89
CA ILE A 216 8.66 3.45 -15.00
C ILE A 216 7.53 4.18 -15.74
N CYS A 217 7.77 4.64 -16.96
CA CYS A 217 6.77 5.41 -17.71
C CYS A 217 5.59 4.57 -18.20
N TYR A 218 5.79 3.27 -18.41
CA TYR A 218 4.71 2.39 -18.84
C TYR A 218 3.87 1.87 -17.67
N TYR A 219 4.50 1.46 -16.56
CA TYR A 219 3.80 0.81 -15.44
C TYR A 219 3.49 1.72 -14.25
N ASP A 220 4.05 2.93 -14.22
CA ASP A 220 4.01 3.88 -13.09
C ASP A 220 4.62 3.37 -11.77
N ARG A 221 4.87 2.05 -11.63
CA ARG A 221 5.53 1.41 -10.48
C ARG A 221 6.45 0.25 -10.89
N TYR A 222 7.73 0.56 -11.07
CA TYR A 222 8.77 -0.39 -11.51
C TYR A 222 9.06 -1.54 -10.52
N ASP A 223 8.91 -1.25 -9.23
CA ASP A 223 9.21 -2.13 -8.10
C ASP A 223 8.22 -3.28 -7.94
N LEU A 224 6.97 -3.10 -8.42
CA LEU A 224 5.90 -4.09 -8.31
C LEU A 224 5.91 -5.16 -9.40
N ILE A 225 6.77 -5.02 -10.42
CA ILE A 225 6.79 -5.94 -11.57
C ILE A 225 7.69 -7.14 -11.28
N GLY A 226 7.11 -8.35 -11.31
CA GLY A 226 7.84 -9.60 -11.14
C GLY A 226 8.93 -9.83 -12.22
N VAL A 227 9.97 -10.59 -11.86
CA VAL A 227 11.17 -10.83 -12.70
C VAL A 227 10.81 -11.40 -14.08
N LYS A 228 9.89 -12.38 -14.15
CA LYS A 228 9.45 -12.99 -15.41
C LYS A 228 8.77 -11.96 -16.33
N SER A 229 7.95 -11.07 -15.78
CA SER A 229 7.28 -10.01 -16.52
C SER A 229 8.28 -8.98 -17.04
N LYS A 230 9.31 -8.63 -16.27
CA LYS A 230 10.41 -7.74 -16.72
C LYS A 230 11.16 -8.34 -17.91
N ALA A 231 11.46 -9.64 -17.87
CA ALA A 231 12.15 -10.33 -18.97
C ALA A 231 11.30 -10.37 -20.25
N LYS A 232 9.99 -10.67 -20.13
CA LYS A 232 9.07 -10.62 -21.27
C LYS A 232 8.97 -9.21 -21.86
N PHE A 233 8.71 -8.21 -21.02
CA PHE A 233 8.62 -6.82 -21.45
C PHE A 233 9.87 -6.34 -22.18
N ARG A 234 11.06 -6.69 -21.66
CA ARG A 234 12.33 -6.39 -22.33
C ARG A 234 12.35 -6.95 -23.76
N LYS A 235 11.94 -8.21 -23.96
CA LYS A 235 11.90 -8.82 -25.30
C LYS A 235 10.93 -8.11 -26.23
N ASP A 236 9.80 -7.65 -25.70
CA ASP A 236 8.82 -6.90 -26.49
C ASP A 236 9.40 -5.55 -26.95
N VAL A 237 10.12 -4.84 -26.07
CA VAL A 237 10.83 -3.59 -26.41
C VAL A 237 11.94 -3.85 -27.44
N GLU A 238 12.78 -4.87 -27.23
CA GLU A 238 13.86 -5.23 -28.15
C GLU A 238 13.31 -5.56 -29.55
N SER A 239 12.23 -6.35 -29.60
CA SER A 239 11.55 -6.72 -30.85
C SER A 239 10.98 -5.51 -31.58
N TYR A 240 10.41 -4.55 -30.84
CA TYR A 240 9.93 -3.30 -31.40
C TYR A 240 11.05 -2.43 -31.97
N ILE A 241 12.13 -2.23 -31.22
CA ILE A 241 13.27 -1.40 -31.63
C ILE A 241 13.90 -1.99 -32.88
N GLN A 242 14.13 -3.31 -32.93
CA GLN A 242 14.65 -4.00 -34.10
C GLN A 242 13.80 -3.76 -35.36
N LYS A 243 12.48 -3.80 -35.21
CA LYS A 243 11.57 -3.61 -36.34
C LYS A 243 11.51 -2.16 -36.82
N LYS A 244 11.57 -1.19 -35.91
CA LYS A 244 11.38 0.24 -36.24
C LYS A 244 12.70 0.97 -36.54
N TYR A 245 13.80 0.56 -35.92
CA TYR A 245 15.10 1.21 -35.98
C TYR A 245 16.20 0.17 -36.28
N PRO A 246 16.24 -0.38 -37.52
CA PRO A 246 17.11 -1.51 -37.86
C PRO A 246 18.61 -1.23 -37.68
N ASP A 247 19.02 0.04 -37.74
CA ASP A 247 20.41 0.47 -37.57
C ASP A 247 20.85 0.54 -36.09
N ILE A 248 19.91 0.43 -35.15
CA ILE A 248 20.20 0.43 -33.71
C ILE A 248 20.43 -1.01 -33.27
N VAL A 249 21.54 -1.24 -32.54
CA VAL A 249 21.87 -2.58 -32.03
C VAL A 249 20.69 -3.15 -31.24
N ASN A 250 20.20 -4.31 -31.69
CA ASN A 250 18.93 -4.91 -31.24
C ASN A 250 18.90 -5.34 -29.76
N THR A 251 20.06 -5.39 -29.09
CA THR A 251 20.17 -5.84 -27.70
C THR A 251 20.26 -4.67 -26.73
N CYS A 252 19.52 -4.76 -25.61
CA CYS A 252 19.67 -3.82 -24.50
C CYS A 252 21.09 -3.97 -23.91
N GLY A 253 21.99 -3.06 -24.34
CA GLY A 253 23.40 -3.09 -23.99
C GLY A 253 23.66 -2.53 -22.59
N LYS A 254 24.75 -2.97 -21.95
CA LYS A 254 25.27 -2.36 -20.73
C LYS A 254 26.27 -1.28 -21.11
N PHE A 255 26.05 -0.06 -20.66
CA PHE A 255 26.89 1.10 -20.92
C PHE A 255 27.29 1.77 -19.61
N THR A 256 28.44 2.43 -19.58
CA THR A 256 28.88 3.26 -18.45
C THR A 256 28.56 4.71 -18.76
N ILE A 257 27.73 5.34 -17.94
CA ILE A 257 27.32 6.74 -18.08
C ILE A 257 27.59 7.41 -16.74
N ASN A 258 28.45 8.43 -16.73
CA ASN A 258 28.88 9.14 -15.51
C ASN A 258 29.36 8.20 -14.40
N GLY A 259 30.17 7.20 -14.75
CA GLY A 259 30.68 6.20 -13.80
C GLY A 259 29.67 5.16 -13.32
N SER A 260 28.41 5.24 -13.74
CA SER A 260 27.36 4.28 -13.39
C SER A 260 27.03 3.35 -14.55
N SER A 261 26.85 2.05 -14.27
CA SER A 261 26.41 1.08 -15.29
C SER A 261 24.90 1.19 -15.53
N ALA A 262 24.49 1.34 -16.78
CA ALA A 262 23.10 1.44 -17.19
C ALA A 262 22.79 0.49 -18.36
N GLN A 263 21.55 0.02 -18.42
CA GLN A 263 21.03 -0.81 -19.51
C GLN A 263 20.07 -0.02 -20.39
N GLY A 264 20.31 -0.01 -21.71
CA GLY A 264 19.49 0.78 -22.63
C GLY A 264 19.95 0.75 -24.08
N TRP A 265 19.54 1.77 -24.81
CA TRP A 265 19.81 1.97 -26.25
C TRP A 265 20.29 3.39 -26.52
N TRP A 266 21.34 3.52 -27.35
CA TRP A 266 21.79 4.80 -27.88
C TRP A 266 20.89 5.28 -29.01
N ASN A 267 20.90 6.59 -29.20
CA ASN A 267 20.14 7.32 -30.21
C ASN A 267 18.62 7.18 -30.09
N LEU A 268 18.12 6.77 -28.93
CA LEU A 268 16.70 6.70 -28.60
C LEU A 268 16.37 7.55 -27.38
N SER A 269 15.15 8.07 -27.35
CA SER A 269 14.60 8.84 -26.24
C SER A 269 13.10 8.61 -26.08
N LEU A 270 12.57 8.97 -24.91
CA LEU A 270 11.13 8.97 -24.63
C LEU A 270 10.57 10.37 -24.84
N VAL A 271 9.43 10.46 -25.54
CA VAL A 271 8.69 11.70 -25.79
C VAL A 271 8.15 12.25 -24.47
N ASP A 272 8.43 13.54 -24.21
CA ASP A 272 7.90 14.35 -23.10
C ASP A 272 8.25 13.89 -21.68
N ILE A 273 9.41 13.29 -21.49
CA ILE A 273 10.02 13.23 -20.16
C ILE A 273 11.00 14.39 -20.11
N GLU A 274 10.66 15.43 -19.36
CA GLU A 274 11.68 16.34 -18.87
C GLU A 274 12.68 15.48 -18.09
N SER A 275 13.81 15.19 -18.73
CA SER A 275 14.85 14.37 -18.13
C SER A 275 15.15 14.96 -16.74
N PRO A 276 14.96 14.21 -15.63
CA PRO A 276 15.49 14.65 -14.34
C PRO A 276 17.03 14.80 -14.39
N ASP A 277 17.67 14.26 -15.44
CA ASP A 277 19.09 14.34 -15.75
C ASP A 277 19.39 15.41 -16.84
N LYS A 278 18.78 16.61 -16.83
CA LYS A 278 19.16 17.71 -17.76
C LYS A 278 20.61 18.21 -17.57
N ASN A 279 21.36 17.71 -16.60
CA ASN A 279 22.77 18.07 -16.34
C ASN A 279 23.81 17.14 -17.00
N VAL A 280 23.43 16.22 -17.89
CA VAL A 280 24.32 15.08 -18.25
C VAL A 280 24.99 15.14 -19.63
N ILE A 281 24.72 16.13 -20.49
CA ILE A 281 25.50 16.27 -21.73
C ILE A 281 25.81 17.74 -21.98
N GLN A 282 26.76 18.28 -21.22
CA GLN A 282 27.62 19.35 -21.70
C GLN A 282 29.07 18.85 -21.66
N GLU A 283 29.61 18.71 -22.86
CA GLU A 283 31.02 18.73 -23.27
C GLU A 283 32.04 17.84 -22.52
N SER A 284 32.43 16.78 -23.22
CA SER A 284 33.83 16.42 -23.46
C SER A 284 33.96 15.82 -24.85
#